data_AF-A0A150PRF3-F1
#
_entry.id   AF-A0A150PRF3-F1
#
_cell.length_a   1.000
_cell.length_b   1.000
_cell.length_c   1.000
_cell.angle_alpha   90.00
_cell.angle_beta   90.00
_cell.angle_gamma   90.00
#
_symmetry.space_group_name_H-M   'P 1'
#
loop_
_entity.id
_entity.type
_entity.pdbx_description
1 polymer ?
#
loop_
_entity_poly.entity_id
_entity_poly.type
_entity_poly.pdbx_seq_one_letter_code
_entity_poly.pdbx_strand_id
1 'polypeptide(L)' 'YAAARVLVEALKRAGAHVTRPALIAALEELRDFDPGPGPAITFGRNRRVGAYGASLAAVAPGSSDVAPVSAWVEVVP' A
#
# COMPACT_ATOMS: atom_id res chain seq x y z
N TYR A 1 -8.85 -3.81 1.37
CA TYR A 1 -8.44 -4.63 0.20
C TYR A 1 -6.93 -4.57 -0.03
N ALA A 2 -6.35 -3.41 -0.38
CA ALA A 2 -4.92 -3.28 -0.74
C ALA A 2 -3.95 -3.85 0.31
N ALA A 3 -4.15 -3.56 1.60
CA ALA A 3 -3.32 -4.11 2.68
C ALA A 3 -3.34 -5.65 2.74
N ALA A 4 -4.49 -6.27 2.46
CA ALA A 4 -4.58 -7.73 2.42
C ALA A 4 -3.84 -8.30 1.21
N ARG A 5 -3.86 -7.62 0.06
CA ARG A 5 -3.07 -8.00 -1.12
C ARG A 5 -1.57 -7.95 -0.84
N VAL A 6 -1.10 -6.89 -0.16
CA VAL A 6 0.28 -6.76 0.31
C VAL A 6 0.65 -7.91 1.24
N LEU A 7 -0.21 -8.23 2.22
CA LEU A 7 0.04 -9.34 3.14
C LEU A 7 0.09 -10.69 2.43
N VAL A 8 -0.86 -10.96 1.54
CA VAL A 8 -0.90 -12.22 0.76
C VAL A 8 0.35 -12.37 -0.09
N GLU A 9 0.81 -11.30 -0.74
CA GLU A 9 2.04 -11.34 -1.53
C GLU A 9 3.26 -11.61 -0.65
N ALA A 10 3.40 -10.94 0.50
CA ALA A 10 4.50 -11.18 1.42
C ALA A 10 4.48 -12.60 2.00
N LEU A 11 3.30 -13.15 2.30
CA LEU A 11 3.16 -14.54 2.74
C LEU A 11 3.57 -15.54 1.65
N LYS A 12 3.20 -15.29 0.39
CA LYS A 12 3.64 -16.12 -0.75
C LYS A 12 5.16 -16.14 -0.87
N ARG A 13 5.80 -14.97 -0.74
CA ARG A 13 7.27 -14.83 -0.79
C ARG A 13 7.97 -15.47 0.40
N ALA A 14 7.39 -15.39 1.59
CA ALA A 14 7.94 -16.02 2.79
C ALA A 14 7.88 -17.56 2.76
N GLY A 15 6.98 -18.13 1.94
CA GLY A 15 6.85 -19.57 1.73
C GLY A 15 6.09 -20.31 2.84
N ALA A 16 6.09 -21.65 2.76
CA ALA A 16 5.23 -22.52 3.57
C ALA A 16 5.54 -22.49 5.08
N HIS A 17 6.80 -22.28 5.46
CA HIS A 17 7.25 -22.25 6.85
C HIS A 17 7.45 -20.81 7.33
N VAL A 18 6.39 -20.01 7.24
CA VAL A 18 6.47 -18.58 7.58
C VAL A 18 6.83 -18.38 9.05
N THR A 19 7.82 -17.53 9.27
CA THR A 19 8.17 -17.00 10.59
C THR A 19 8.02 -15.48 10.56
N ARG A 20 7.92 -14.84 11.73
CA ARG A 20 7.89 -13.38 11.81
C ARG A 20 9.09 -12.71 11.12
N PRO A 21 10.35 -13.14 11.34
CA PRO A 21 11.50 -12.58 10.60
C PRO A 21 11.39 -12.77 9.08
N ALA A 22 10.97 -13.95 8.62
CA ALA A 22 10.82 -14.22 7.19
C ALA A 22 9.73 -13.35 6.55
N LEU A 23 8.60 -13.15 7.23
CA LEU A 23 7.54 -12.26 6.75
C LEU A 23 8.00 -10.80 6.69
N ILE A 24 8.76 -10.33 7.69
CA ILE A 24 9.33 -8.98 7.69
C ILE A 24 10.29 -8.82 6.51
N ALA A 25 11.20 -9.78 6.30
CA ALA A 25 12.13 -9.75 5.17
C ALA A 25 11.38 -9.72 3.83
N ALA A 26 10.37 -10.57 3.65
CA ALA A 26 9.53 -10.60 2.45
C ALA A 26 8.78 -9.28 2.21
N LEU A 27 8.31 -8.62 3.28
CA LEU A 27 7.72 -7.29 3.19
C LEU A 27 8.78 -6.25 2.78
N GLU A 28 9.97 -6.27 3.38
CA GLU A 28 11.06 -5.33 3.06
C GLU A 28 11.57 -5.46 1.60
N GLU A 29 11.38 -6.62 0.98
CA GLU A 29 11.69 -6.90 -0.43
C GLU A 29 10.58 -6.53 -1.41
N LEU A 30 9.41 -6.05 -0.95
CA LEU A 30 8.36 -5.55 -1.84
C LEU A 30 8.82 -4.25 -2.52
N ARG A 31 8.94 -4.32 -3.84
CA ARG A 31 9.29 -3.21 -4.74
C ARG A 31 8.23 -3.12 -5.82
N ASP A 32 7.70 -1.92 -5.99
CA ASP A 32 6.76 -1.52 -7.03
C ASP A 32 5.58 -2.51 -7.17
N PHE A 33 5.11 -3.03 -6.04
CA PHE A 33 4.02 -3.99 -5.99
C PHE A 33 2.68 -3.27 -6.16
N ASP A 34 1.87 -3.66 -7.13
CA ASP A 34 0.52 -3.14 -7.34
C ASP A 34 -0.51 -3.91 -6.48
N PRO A 35 -1.06 -3.30 -5.40
CA PRO A 35 -2.07 -3.93 -4.57
C PRO A 35 -3.51 -3.67 -5.06
N GLY A 36 -3.69 -2.98 -6.19
CA GLY A 36 -4.96 -2.47 -6.70
C GLY A 36 -5.07 -0.94 -6.52
N PRO A 37 -6.24 -0.41 -6.11
CA PRO A 37 -6.47 1.04 -6.10
C PRO A 37 -5.41 1.84 -5.33
N GLY A 38 -4.80 2.83 -6.00
CA GLY A 38 -3.74 3.68 -5.46
C GLY A 38 -2.41 3.50 -6.22
N PRO A 39 -1.30 4.03 -5.70
CA PRO A 39 0.03 3.84 -6.26
C PRO A 39 0.56 2.43 -5.96
N ALA A 40 1.61 2.05 -6.70
CA ALA A 40 2.42 0.90 -6.35
C ALA A 40 3.10 1.09 -4.98
N ILE A 41 3.28 -0.01 -4.26
CA ILE A 41 3.81 -0.06 -2.92
C ILE A 41 5.24 -0.59 -2.94
N THR A 42 6.13 0.17 -2.34
CA THR A 42 7.53 -0.20 -2.14
C THR A 42 7.85 -0.06 -0.66
N PHE A 43 8.24 -1.15 -0.01
CA PHE A 43 8.82 -1.12 1.33
C PHE A 43 10.35 -1.22 1.27
N GLY A 44 10.99 -1.11 2.42
CA GLY A 44 12.42 -1.30 2.55
C GLY A 44 12.82 -1.51 3.99
N ARG A 45 14.09 -1.85 4.20
CA ARG A 45 14.63 -2.06 5.54
C ARG A 45 14.41 -0.83 6.39
N ASN A 46 13.71 -1.00 7.52
CA ASN A 46 13.29 0.10 8.40
C ASN A 46 12.42 1.20 7.74
N ARG A 47 11.98 1.04 6.49
CA ARG A 47 11.04 1.95 5.81
C ARG A 47 9.68 1.28 5.67
N ARG A 48 8.78 1.61 6.60
CA ARG A 48 7.42 1.05 6.67
C ARG A 48 6.35 1.90 5.98
N VAL A 49 6.76 3.00 5.33
CA VAL A 49 5.90 3.79 4.45
C VAL A 49 6.07 3.28 3.03
N GLY A 50 4.98 2.75 2.48
CA GLY A 50 4.95 2.04 1.20
C GLY A 50 4.82 2.94 -0.03
N ALA A 51 4.13 4.06 0.13
CA ALA A 51 3.97 5.10 -0.87
C ALA A 51 3.80 6.44 -0.15
N TYR A 52 4.25 7.51 -0.79
CA TYR A 52 4.10 8.86 -0.27
C TYR A 52 3.21 9.68 -1.20
N GLY A 53 2.08 10.12 -0.68
CA GLY A 53 1.10 10.88 -1.45
C GLY A 53 -0.32 10.59 -1.01
N ALA A 54 -1.26 11.27 -1.65
CA ALA A 54 -2.69 11.09 -1.46
C ALA A 54 -3.47 11.59 -2.68
N SER A 55 -4.72 11.14 -2.80
CA SER A 55 -5.72 11.78 -3.66
C SER A 55 -6.74 12.50 -2.78
N LEU A 56 -7.28 13.61 -3.28
CA LEU A 56 -8.35 14.36 -2.63
C LEU A 56 -9.71 13.95 -3.20
N ALA A 57 -10.69 13.82 -2.32
CA ALA A 57 -12.08 13.60 -2.67
C ALA A 57 -12.98 14.56 -1.90
N ALA A 58 -14.06 15.01 -2.54
CA ALA A 58 -15.07 15.87 -1.94
C ALA A 58 -16.31 15.04 -1.59
N VAL A 59 -16.94 15.45 -0.49
CA VAL A 59 -18.26 14.98 -0.08
C VAL A 59 -19.13 16.21 0.12
N ALA A 60 -20.26 16.27 -0.59
CA ALA A 60 -21.18 17.38 -0.45
C ALA A 60 -21.88 17.31 0.93
N PRO A 61 -22.16 18.46 1.59
CA PRO A 61 -22.89 18.46 2.85
C PRO A 61 -24.24 17.73 2.73
N GLY A 62 -24.48 16.76 3.61
CA GLY A 62 -25.71 15.96 3.62
C GLY A 62 -25.79 14.84 2.57
N SER A 63 -24.77 14.66 1.73
CA SER A 63 -24.65 13.54 0.80
C SER A 63 -23.67 12.48 1.31
N SER A 64 -23.91 11.22 0.96
CA SER A 64 -22.94 10.12 1.10
C SER A 64 -22.08 9.91 -0.16
N ASP A 65 -22.32 10.68 -1.22
CA ASP A 65 -21.60 10.54 -2.48
C ASP A 65 -20.21 11.17 -2.36
N VAL A 66 -19.22 10.39 -2.80
CA VAL A 66 -17.81 10.79 -2.82
C VAL A 66 -17.39 11.03 -4.26
N ALA A 67 -16.97 12.26 -4.58
CA ALA A 67 -16.48 12.62 -5.91
C ALA A 67 -14.95 12.86 -5.87
N PRO A 68 -14.17 12.32 -6.84
CA PRO A 68 -12.75 12.60 -6.91
C PRO A 68 -12.50 14.07 -7.27
N VAL A 69 -11.58 14.72 -6.55
CA VAL A 69 -11.18 16.13 -6.77
C VAL A 69 -9.78 16.21 -7.37
N SER A 70 -8.93 15.22 -7.11
CA SER A 70 -7.59 15.16 -7.68
C SER A 70 -7.23 13.76 -8.15
N ALA A 71 -6.27 13.70 -9.08
CA ALA A 71 -5.44 12.51 -9.26
C ALA A 71 -4.53 12.30 -8.03
N TRP A 72 -3.74 11.24 -8.05
CA TRP A 72 -2.71 11.02 -7.03
C TRP A 72 -1.71 12.17 -7.02
N VAL A 73 -1.48 12.75 -5.85
CA VAL A 73 -0.47 13.78 -5.61
C VAL A 73 0.63 13.14 -4.79
N GLU A 74 1.82 12.99 -5.39
CA GLU A 74 2.99 12.52 -4.68
C GLU A 74 3.45 13.54 -3.63
N VAL A 75 3.82 13.03 -2.46
CA VAL A 75 4.45 13.84 -1.41
C VAL A 75 5.90 13.39 -1.34
N VAL A 76 6.81 14.15 -1.94
CA VAL A 76 8.24 13.85 -1.83
C VAL A 76 8.74 14.43 -0.50
N PRO A 77 9.33 13.62 0.41
CA PRO A 77 9.92 14.12 1.64
C PRO A 77 11.22 14.91 1.41
#